data_AF-A0A0J6S0A8-F1
#
_entry.id   AF-A0A0J6S0A8-F1
#
_cell.length_a   1.000
_cell.length_b   1.000
_cell.length_c   1.000
_cell.angle_alpha   90.00
_cell.angle_beta   90.00
_cell.angle_gamma   90.00
#
_symmetry.space_group_name_H-M   'P 1'
#
loop_
_entity.id
_entity.type
_entity.pdbx_description
1 polymer ?
#
loop_
_entity_poly.entity_id
_entity_poly.type
_entity_poly.pdbx_seq_one_letter_code
_entity_poly.pdbx_strand_id
1 'polypeptide(L)'
;MVFPFDRSEPGVWVSAGAHVVLIGLALFAAASHALPQAEEGVPVEVITENQFSELTKGSRDGEAPAKSPRADRVADRQEERDPGEAKANVPTPPTRPPEIKVANAEEMPTPTPPLRPALEQPEPAPMPPARPDTAKADAEKAAAAAAKAKAEAEA
;
A
#
# COMPACT_ATOMS: atom_id res chain seq x y z
N MET A 1 -25.09 -44.75 2.17
CA MET A 1 -25.19 -45.13 3.59
C MET A 1 -25.54 -43.88 4.37
N VAL A 2 -26.73 -43.84 4.99
CA VAL A 2 -27.10 -42.77 5.92
C VAL A 2 -26.80 -43.30 7.31
N PHE A 3 -25.84 -42.70 8.01
CA PHE A 3 -25.56 -43.06 9.40
C PHE A 3 -26.62 -42.37 10.29
N PRO A 4 -27.41 -43.13 11.06
CA PRO A 4 -28.35 -42.54 12.00
C PRO A 4 -27.55 -41.87 13.13
N PHE A 5 -27.70 -40.55 13.26
CA PHE A 5 -27.11 -39.80 14.37
C PHE A 5 -28.10 -39.76 15.53
N ASP A 6 -27.89 -40.60 16.54
CA ASP A 6 -28.74 -40.65 17.74
C ASP A 6 -28.17 -39.74 18.84
N ARG A 7 -28.93 -38.70 19.19
CA ARG A 7 -28.57 -37.70 20.22
C ARG A 7 -28.73 -38.24 21.65
N SER A 8 -29.33 -39.42 21.79
CA SER A 8 -29.57 -40.09 23.08
C SER A 8 -28.36 -40.90 23.52
N GLU A 9 -27.44 -41.18 22.60
CA GLU A 9 -26.22 -41.91 22.91
C GLU A 9 -25.27 -41.06 23.75
N PRO A 10 -24.77 -41.58 24.89
CA PRO A 10 -23.87 -40.83 25.75
C PRO A 10 -22.56 -40.45 25.04
N GLY A 11 -22.14 -41.23 24.04
CA GLY A 11 -20.96 -40.97 23.23
C GLY A 11 -21.03 -39.67 22.43
N VAL A 12 -22.23 -39.28 21.95
CA VAL A 12 -22.42 -38.02 21.22
C VAL A 12 -22.18 -36.82 22.14
N TRP A 13 -22.69 -36.86 23.37
CA TRP A 13 -22.51 -35.78 24.35
C TRP A 13 -21.07 -35.68 24.86
N VAL A 14 -20.41 -36.82 25.11
CA VAL A 14 -19.00 -36.84 25.51
C VAL A 14 -18.11 -36.30 24.41
N SER A 15 -18.33 -36.72 23.16
CA SER A 15 -17.57 -36.24 22.01
C SER A 15 -17.81 -34.75 21.75
N ALA A 16 -19.07 -34.30 21.78
CA ALA A 16 -19.41 -32.88 21.63
C ALA A 16 -18.76 -32.04 22.74
N GLY A 17 -18.86 -32.48 24.00
CA GLY A 17 -18.20 -31.82 25.14
C GLY A 17 -16.68 -31.73 24.97
N ALA A 18 -16.03 -32.81 24.53
CA ALA A 18 -14.59 -32.82 24.26
C ALA A 18 -14.21 -31.81 23.17
N HIS A 19 -14.98 -31.72 22.09
CA HIS A 19 -14.73 -30.73 21.03
C HIS A 19 -14.94 -29.30 21.52
N VAL A 20 -16.00 -29.04 22.30
CA VAL A 20 -16.25 -27.70 22.86
C VAL A 20 -15.10 -27.27 23.79
N VAL A 21 -14.61 -28.17 24.64
CA VAL A 21 -13.46 -27.89 25.51
C VAL A 21 -12.20 -27.65 24.68
N LEU A 22 -11.94 -28.48 23.67
CA LEU A 22 -10.75 -28.35 22.81
C LEU A 22 -10.76 -27.04 22.02
N ILE A 23 -11.90 -26.68 21.43
CA ILE A 23 -12.09 -25.41 20.71
C ILE A 23 -11.97 -24.23 21.69
N GLY A 24 -12.59 -24.32 22.86
CA GLY A 24 -12.50 -23.28 23.88
C GLY A 24 -11.07 -23.02 24.34
N LEU A 25 -10.30 -24.09 24.55
CA LEU A 25 -8.90 -23.99 24.95
C LEU A 25 -8.02 -23.42 23.83
N ALA A 26 -8.29 -23.79 22.57
CA ALA A 26 -7.60 -23.24 21.41
C ALA A 26 -7.88 -21.73 21.24
N LEU A 27 -9.14 -21.31 21.38
CA LEU A 27 -9.52 -19.89 21.33
C LEU A 27 -8.91 -19.10 22.49
N PHE A 28 -8.92 -19.67 23.70
CA PHE A 28 -8.29 -19.05 24.86
C PHE A 28 -6.78 -18.87 24.65
N ALA A 29 -6.07 -19.89 24.16
CA ALA A 29 -4.64 -19.80 23.88
C ALA A 29 -4.31 -18.81 22.74
N ALA A 30 -5.19 -18.71 21.74
CA ALA A 30 -5.04 -17.73 20.67
C ALA A 30 -5.27 -16.30 21.18
N ALA A 31 -6.25 -16.09 22.06
CA ALA A 31 -6.60 -14.79 22.63
C ALA A 31 -5.76 -14.41 23.85
N SER A 32 -5.03 -15.34 24.48
CA SER A 32 -4.24 -15.07 25.69
C SER A 32 -3.01 -14.21 25.43
N HIS A 33 -2.57 -14.13 24.18
CA HIS A 33 -1.44 -13.28 23.80
C HIS A 33 -1.95 -11.87 23.52
N ALA A 34 -1.46 -10.91 24.30
CA ALA A 34 -1.63 -9.50 23.97
C ALA A 34 -1.01 -9.25 22.60
N LEU A 35 -1.83 -8.85 21.64
CA LEU A 35 -1.32 -8.36 20.36
C LEU A 35 -0.44 -7.14 20.65
N PRO A 36 0.71 -6.99 19.97
CA PRO A 36 1.49 -5.77 20.07
C PRO A 36 0.56 -4.60 19.72
N GLN A 37 0.67 -3.50 20.48
CA GLN A 37 -0.06 -2.28 20.15
C GLN A 37 0.30 -1.92 18.71
N ALA A 38 -0.70 -1.81 17.85
CA ALA A 38 -0.48 -1.41 16.48
C ALA A 38 0.04 0.03 16.53
N GLU A 39 1.34 0.23 16.26
CA GLU A 39 1.90 1.55 15.99
C GLU A 39 1.36 2.01 14.63
N GLU A 40 0.10 2.40 14.57
CA GLU A 40 -0.60 2.82 13.35
C GLU A 40 -0.20 4.24 12.89
N GLY A 41 0.98 4.72 13.29
CA GLY A 41 1.51 5.98 12.82
C GLY A 41 3.01 5.91 12.76
N VAL A 42 3.55 5.55 11.59
CA VAL A 42 4.91 5.98 11.27
C VAL A 42 4.83 7.50 11.14
N PRO A 43 5.48 8.30 12.00
CA PRO A 43 5.48 9.74 11.86
C PRO A 43 6.23 10.09 10.57
N VAL A 44 5.48 10.39 9.52
CA VAL A 44 6.04 10.94 8.29
C VAL A 44 6.19 12.44 8.51
N GLU A 45 7.37 12.87 8.94
CA GLU A 45 7.72 14.27 9.02
C GLU A 45 7.92 14.83 7.61
N VAL A 46 7.06 15.78 7.21
CA VAL A 46 7.22 16.49 5.93
C VAL A 46 8.21 17.63 6.15
N ILE A 47 9.46 17.38 5.77
CA ILE A 47 10.51 18.39 5.81
C ILE A 47 10.29 19.36 4.65
N THR A 48 10.19 20.64 4.95
CA THR A 48 10.12 21.69 3.93
C THR A 48 11.48 21.90 3.29
N GLU A 49 11.52 22.37 2.03
CA GLU A 49 12.78 22.63 1.31
C GLU A 49 13.73 23.56 2.08
N ASN A 50 13.18 24.51 2.85
CA ASN A 50 13.98 25.39 3.70
C ASN A 50 14.65 24.63 4.86
N GLN A 51 13.93 23.71 5.52
CA GLN A 51 14.48 22.88 6.59
C GLN A 51 15.52 21.89 6.05
N PHE A 52 15.30 21.32 4.86
CA PHE A 52 16.29 20.48 4.19
C PHE A 52 17.56 21.27 3.83
N SER A 53 17.39 22.52 3.36
CA SER A 53 18.49 23.43 3.09
C SER A 53 19.29 23.75 4.36
N GLU A 54 18.63 23.95 5.50
CA GLU A 54 19.33 24.20 6.78
C GLU A 54 20.09 22.97 7.28
N LEU A 55 19.54 21.76 7.09
CA LEU A 55 20.22 20.51 7.42
C LEU A 55 21.47 20.27 6.55
N THR A 56 21.45 20.72 5.30
CA THR A 56 22.53 20.44 4.32
C THR A 56 23.55 21.56 4.19
N LYS A 57 23.27 22.78 4.67
CA LYS A 57 24.14 23.96 4.53
C LYS A 57 25.49 23.87 5.26
N GLY A 58 25.67 22.87 6.12
CA GLY A 58 26.87 22.69 6.94
C GLY A 58 27.01 23.78 8.00
N SER A 59 27.83 23.50 9.01
CA SER A 59 28.14 24.49 10.06
C SER A 59 29.09 25.57 9.50
N ARG A 60 28.74 26.84 9.71
CA ARG A 60 29.64 27.97 9.42
C ARG A 60 30.77 28.11 10.43
N ASP A 61 30.62 27.49 11.60
CA ASP A 61 31.60 27.50 12.68
C ASP A 61 32.48 26.23 12.67
N GLY A 62 32.49 25.48 11.57
CA GLY A 62 33.33 24.30 11.40
C GLY A 62 34.81 24.66 11.17
N GLU A 63 35.70 23.73 11.51
CA GLU A 63 37.14 23.83 11.22
C GLU A 63 37.35 24.08 9.72
N ALA A 64 38.12 25.11 9.38
CA ALA A 64 38.34 25.48 7.99
C ALA A 64 39.02 24.32 7.24
N PRO A 65 38.54 23.94 6.04
CA PRO A 65 39.17 22.86 5.29
C PRO A 65 40.62 23.22 4.99
N ALA A 66 41.52 22.25 5.24
CA ALA A 66 42.93 22.39 4.91
C ALA A 66 43.08 22.83 3.45
N LYS A 67 43.92 23.85 3.22
CA LYS A 67 44.10 24.48 1.91
C LYS A 67 44.58 23.44 0.90
N SER A 68 43.66 22.87 0.12
CA SER A 68 44.00 21.94 -0.94
C SER A 68 44.74 22.71 -2.05
N PRO A 69 45.76 22.09 -2.67
CA PRO A 69 46.40 22.69 -3.84
C PRO A 69 45.36 22.86 -4.95
N ARG A 70 45.33 24.04 -5.58
CA ARG A 70 44.44 24.30 -6.72
C ARG A 70 44.72 23.28 -7.82
N ALA A 71 43.67 22.64 -8.33
CA ALA A 71 43.75 21.59 -9.35
C ALA A 71 44.50 22.04 -10.62
N ASP A 72 44.55 23.36 -10.87
CA ASP A 72 45.27 23.95 -12.01
C ASP A 72 46.81 23.82 -11.94
N ARG A 73 47.37 23.26 -10.86
CA ARG A 73 48.82 23.04 -10.69
C ARG A 73 49.22 21.56 -10.61
N VAL A 74 48.49 20.67 -11.27
CA VAL A 74 49.06 19.37 -11.63
C VAL A 74 49.86 19.61 -12.90
N ALA A 75 51.20 19.61 -12.80
CA ALA A 75 52.07 19.85 -13.93
C ALA A 75 51.77 18.87 -15.07
N ASP A 76 51.50 19.38 -16.27
CA ASP A 76 51.44 18.58 -17.49
C ASP A 76 52.79 17.86 -17.65
N ARG A 77 52.81 16.55 -17.38
CA ARG A 77 53.94 15.71 -17.76
C ARG A 77 53.83 15.48 -19.26
N GLN A 78 54.63 16.20 -20.04
CA GLN A 78 54.90 15.80 -21.41
C GLN A 78 55.72 14.51 -21.37
N GLU A 79 55.07 13.39 -21.68
CA GLU A 79 55.73 12.12 -21.95
C GLU A 79 56.28 12.17 -23.37
N GLU A 80 57.60 12.23 -23.52
CA GLU A 80 58.28 12.22 -24.82
C GLU A 80 58.19 10.81 -25.40
N ARG A 81 57.22 10.58 -26.31
CA ARG A 81 57.06 9.31 -27.02
C ARG A 81 57.87 9.30 -28.31
N ASP A 82 58.65 8.24 -28.51
CA ASP A 82 59.36 7.97 -29.76
C ASP A 82 58.34 7.85 -30.92
N PRO A 83 58.52 8.56 -32.06
CA PRO A 83 57.57 8.58 -33.18
C PRO A 83 57.24 7.19 -33.76
N GLY A 84 58.03 6.15 -33.47
CA GLY A 84 57.74 4.77 -33.84
C GLY A 84 56.61 4.09 -33.04
N GLU A 85 56.43 4.44 -31.76
CA GLU A 85 55.51 3.74 -30.84
C GLU A 85 54.13 4.43 -30.69
N ALA A 86 53.97 5.61 -31.26
CA ALA A 86 52.73 6.39 -31.17
C ALA A 86 51.49 5.66 -31.73
N LYS A 87 51.68 4.70 -32.66
CA LYS A 87 50.59 3.92 -33.26
C LYS A 87 50.19 2.69 -32.44
N ALA A 88 51.05 2.21 -31.55
CA ALA A 88 50.80 1.02 -30.74
C ALA A 88 50.01 1.33 -29.46
N ASN A 89 50.12 2.57 -28.98
CA ASN A 89 49.50 3.04 -27.74
C ASN A 89 48.33 3.99 -28.05
N VAL A 90 47.53 3.62 -29.06
CA VAL A 90 46.20 4.20 -29.32
C VAL A 90 45.20 3.18 -28.78
N PRO A 91 44.31 3.56 -27.83
CA PRO A 91 43.27 2.66 -27.36
C PRO A 91 42.47 2.13 -28.55
N THR A 92 42.37 0.81 -28.68
CA THR A 92 41.59 0.18 -29.74
C THR A 92 40.15 0.71 -29.67
N PRO A 93 39.57 1.22 -30.77
CA PRO A 93 38.19 1.68 -30.76
C PRO A 93 37.26 0.54 -30.30
N PRO A 94 36.21 0.86 -29.52
CA PRO A 94 35.35 -0.16 -28.94
C PRO A 94 34.67 -0.99 -30.03
N THR A 95 34.93 -2.30 -30.03
CA THR A 95 34.26 -3.25 -30.92
C THR A 95 32.80 -3.41 -30.51
N ARG A 96 31.90 -3.36 -31.50
CA ARG A 96 30.48 -3.67 -31.30
C ARG A 96 30.34 -5.09 -30.74
N PRO A 97 29.55 -5.31 -29.67
CA PRO A 97 29.25 -6.66 -29.21
C PRO A 97 28.62 -7.51 -30.32
N PRO A 98 28.86 -8.82 -30.35
CA PRO A 98 28.17 -9.72 -31.28
C PRO A 98 26.66 -9.63 -31.05
N GLU A 99 25.88 -9.53 -32.13
CA GLU A 99 24.42 -9.53 -32.07
C GLU A 99 23.93 -10.88 -31.51
N ILE A 100 23.59 -10.88 -30.22
CA ILE A 100 22.84 -11.96 -29.59
C ILE A 100 21.45 -12.00 -30.22
N LYS A 101 21.05 -13.17 -30.71
CA LYS A 101 19.65 -13.44 -31.10
C LYS A 101 18.77 -13.14 -29.89
N VAL A 102 18.07 -12.01 -29.94
CA VAL A 102 16.99 -11.70 -29.01
C VAL A 102 15.95 -12.79 -29.24
N ALA A 103 15.71 -13.63 -28.24
CA ALA A 103 14.64 -14.61 -28.30
C ALA A 103 13.34 -13.85 -28.58
N ASN A 104 12.59 -14.32 -29.59
CA ASN A 104 11.29 -13.79 -29.97
C ASN A 104 10.43 -13.63 -28.70
N ALA A 105 9.95 -12.42 -28.43
CA ALA A 105 9.20 -12.07 -27.22
C ALA A 105 7.77 -12.64 -27.20
N GLU A 106 7.51 -13.71 -27.96
CA GLU A 106 6.18 -14.24 -28.24
C GLU A 106 5.94 -15.63 -27.62
N GLU A 107 6.95 -16.22 -26.98
CA GLU A 107 6.83 -17.51 -26.29
C GLU A 107 7.39 -17.48 -24.87
N MET A 108 6.97 -16.46 -24.11
CA MET A 108 6.96 -16.58 -22.66
C MET A 108 5.52 -16.90 -22.25
N PRO A 109 5.24 -17.99 -21.51
CA PRO A 109 3.95 -18.11 -20.85
C PRO A 109 3.86 -16.94 -19.88
N THR A 110 3.03 -15.96 -20.19
CA THR A 110 2.68 -14.91 -19.24
C THR A 110 2.17 -15.62 -18.00
N PRO A 111 2.79 -15.43 -16.81
CA PRO A 111 2.22 -15.96 -15.59
C PRO A 111 0.81 -15.37 -15.49
N THR A 112 -0.19 -16.24 -15.55
CA THR A 112 -1.59 -15.85 -15.35
C THR A 112 -1.63 -15.16 -13.99
N PRO A 113 -2.03 -13.88 -13.90
CA PRO A 113 -2.23 -13.26 -12.62
C PRO A 113 -3.21 -14.14 -11.83
N PRO A 114 -3.01 -14.35 -10.51
CA PRO A 114 -4.01 -15.04 -9.73
C PRO A 114 -5.34 -14.34 -10.00
N LEU A 115 -6.36 -15.11 -10.42
CA LEU A 115 -7.72 -14.60 -10.47
C LEU A 115 -7.97 -14.02 -9.09
N ARG A 116 -8.04 -12.68 -9.00
CA ARG A 116 -8.62 -12.05 -7.83
C ARG A 116 -9.98 -12.73 -7.68
N PRO A 117 -10.35 -13.23 -6.48
CA PRO A 117 -11.73 -13.57 -6.22
C PRO A 117 -12.56 -12.43 -6.79
N ALA A 118 -13.57 -12.76 -7.61
CA ALA A 118 -14.49 -11.75 -8.09
C ALA A 118 -14.90 -10.96 -6.85
N LEU A 119 -14.44 -9.72 -6.74
CA LEU A 119 -15.01 -8.81 -5.78
C LEU A 119 -16.47 -8.80 -6.18
N GLU A 120 -17.30 -9.44 -5.37
CA GLU A 120 -18.73 -9.25 -5.43
C GLU A 120 -18.88 -7.74 -5.51
N GLN A 121 -19.28 -7.28 -6.70
CA GLN A 121 -19.70 -5.92 -6.89
C GLN A 121 -20.68 -5.68 -5.75
N PRO A 122 -20.42 -4.74 -4.82
CA PRO A 122 -21.29 -4.58 -3.67
C PRO A 122 -22.68 -4.38 -4.23
N GLU A 123 -23.60 -5.29 -3.87
CA GLU A 123 -25.02 -5.07 -4.14
C GLU A 123 -25.34 -3.65 -3.65
N PRO A 124 -26.09 -2.86 -4.43
CA PRO A 124 -26.49 -1.55 -3.99
C PRO A 124 -27.12 -1.70 -2.61
N ALA A 125 -26.53 -1.02 -1.61
CA ALA A 125 -26.93 -1.13 -0.22
C ALA A 125 -28.47 -1.04 -0.14
N PRO A 126 -29.14 -1.95 0.58
CA PRO A 126 -30.58 -1.88 0.74
C PRO A 126 -30.94 -0.49 1.27
N MET A 127 -31.87 0.17 0.58
CA MET A 127 -32.35 1.48 0.99
C MET A 127 -32.70 1.46 2.48
N PRO A 128 -32.27 2.48 3.25
CA PRO A 128 -32.59 2.54 4.67
C PRO A 128 -34.12 2.45 4.84
N PRO A 129 -34.61 1.70 5.82
CA PRO A 129 -36.04 1.63 6.09
C PRO A 129 -36.56 3.06 6.28
N ALA A 130 -37.65 3.39 5.59
CA ALA A 130 -38.33 4.67 5.76
C ALA A 130 -38.59 4.86 7.26
N ARG A 131 -37.97 5.89 7.86
CA ARG A 131 -38.27 6.24 9.25
C ARG A 131 -39.76 6.57 9.31
N PRO A 132 -40.56 5.90 10.15
CA PRO A 132 -42.00 6.14 10.22
C PRO A 132 -42.37 7.57 10.66
N ASP A 133 -41.38 8.34 11.14
CA ASP A 133 -41.59 9.67 11.70
C ASP A 133 -41.59 10.80 10.65
N THR A 134 -40.89 10.64 9.52
CA THR A 134 -40.84 11.71 8.50
C THR A 134 -42.10 11.72 7.64
N ALA A 135 -42.71 10.56 7.36
CA ALA A 135 -43.93 10.49 6.56
C ALA A 135 -45.13 11.19 7.23
N LYS A 136 -45.26 11.10 8.57
CA LYS A 136 -46.28 11.86 9.30
C LYS A 136 -45.96 13.35 9.39
N ALA A 137 -44.70 13.70 9.65
CA ALA A 137 -44.28 15.10 9.72
C ALA A 137 -44.44 15.82 8.36
N ASP A 138 -44.11 15.14 7.26
CA ASP A 138 -44.24 15.70 5.90
C ASP A 138 -45.71 15.78 5.47
N ALA A 139 -46.56 14.81 5.87
CA ALA A 139 -47.99 14.86 5.61
C ALA A 139 -48.69 15.97 6.40
N GLU A 140 -48.33 16.19 7.66
CA GLU A 140 -48.88 17.27 8.49
C GLU A 140 -48.42 18.64 7.99
N LYS A 141 -47.16 18.74 7.53
CA LYS A 141 -46.63 19.98 6.94
C LYS A 141 -47.25 20.30 5.59
N ALA A 142 -47.52 19.28 4.76
CA ALA A 142 -48.24 19.43 3.50
C ALA A 142 -49.72 19.80 3.72
N ALA A 143 -50.38 19.22 4.73
CA ALA A 143 -51.75 19.57 5.09
C ALA A 143 -51.86 21.00 5.64
N ALA A 144 -50.91 21.43 6.48
CA ALA A 144 -50.85 22.79 6.99
C ALA A 144 -50.57 23.83 5.88
N ALA A 145 -49.71 23.48 4.92
CA ALA A 145 -49.45 24.33 3.75
C ALA A 145 -50.68 24.44 2.83
N ALA A 146 -51.40 23.34 2.60
CA ALA A 146 -52.63 23.35 1.81
C ALA A 146 -53.77 24.13 2.50
N ALA A 147 -53.86 24.05 3.83
CA ALA A 147 -54.84 24.81 4.61
C ALA A 147 -54.54 26.32 4.58
N LYS A 148 -53.26 26.72 4.71
CA LYS A 148 -52.87 28.12 4.54
C LYS A 148 -53.13 28.65 3.14
N ALA A 149 -52.79 27.88 2.10
CA ALA A 149 -53.02 28.28 0.72
C ALA A 149 -54.52 28.45 0.38
N LYS A 150 -55.40 27.67 1.01
CA LYS A 150 -56.85 27.86 0.88
C LYS A 150 -57.37 29.06 1.66
N ALA A 151 -56.86 29.31 2.87
CA ALA A 151 -57.24 30.47 3.66
C ALA A 151 -56.80 31.80 3.03
N GLU A 152 -55.68 31.81 2.31
CA GLU A 152 -55.16 32.98 1.60
C GLU A 152 -55.84 33.20 0.23
N ALA A 153 -56.55 32.20 -0.29
CA ALA A 153 -57.31 32.29 -1.53
C ALA A 153 -58.80 32.66 -1.32
N GLU A 154 -59.27 32.68 -0.08
CA GLU A 154 -60.66 33.03 0.30
C GLU A 154 -60.76 34.35 1.10
N ALA A 155 -59.67 35.12 1.17
CA ALA A 155 -59.60 36.49 1.70
C ALA A 155 -59.34 37.49 0.56
#